data_AF-A0A937S9K3-F1
#
_entry.id   AF-A0A937S9K3-F1
#
_cell.length_a   1.000
_cell.length_b   1.000
_cell.length_c   1.000
_cell.angle_alpha   90.00
_cell.angle_beta   90.00
_cell.angle_gamma   90.00
#
_symmetry.space_group_name_H-M   'P 1'
#
loop_
_entity.id
_entity.type
_entity.pdbx_description
1 polymer ?
#
loop_
_entity_poly.entity_id
_entity_poly.type
_entity_poly.pdbx_seq_one_letter_code
_entity_poly.pdbx_strand_id
1 'polypeptide(L)'
;MTGKVGEQIAGAGWRSRRVRLAQIAVGLVLVWNLSAAVPFVWSPERYVLAFQLAGVPGEAMVRSLGLLFLMWCVAYVPVIARPDRHLVLFGVILAQQAIGLTGEAWMLATLPAGYNALAATGLRFMLFDGAGLVLLLLAFVLARPRAR
;
A
#
# COMPACT_ATOMS: atom_id res chain seq x y z
N MET A 1 17.93 38.52 -20.45
CA MET A 1 16.57 38.08 -20.01
C MET A 1 16.23 36.64 -20.44
N THR A 2 17.01 36.00 -21.30
CA THR A 2 16.77 34.63 -21.83
C THR A 2 17.07 33.48 -20.85
N GLY A 3 17.96 33.68 -19.86
CA GLY A 3 18.33 32.61 -18.91
C GLY A 3 17.23 32.20 -17.91
N LYS A 4 16.45 33.15 -17.39
CA LYS A 4 15.43 32.87 -16.35
C LYS A 4 14.22 32.08 -16.87
N VAL A 5 13.86 32.25 -18.15
CA VAL A 5 12.72 31.55 -18.77
C VAL A 5 13.08 30.09 -19.04
N GLY A 6 14.30 29.81 -19.54
CA GLY A 6 14.78 28.44 -19.76
C GLY A 6 14.82 27.60 -18.48
N GLU A 7 15.28 28.20 -17.38
CA GLU A 7 15.35 27.55 -16.06
C GLU A 7 13.95 27.23 -15.49
N GLN A 8 12.98 28.13 -15.68
CA GLN A 8 11.58 27.91 -15.27
C GLN A 8 10.90 26.77 -16.05
N ILE A 9 11.12 26.69 -17.37
CA ILE A 9 10.54 25.64 -18.22
C ILE A 9 11.12 24.27 -17.85
N ALA A 10 12.45 24.19 -17.65
CA ALA A 10 13.12 22.97 -17.23
C ALA A 10 12.62 22.49 -15.85
N GLY A 11 12.45 23.41 -14.88
CA GLY A 11 11.91 23.12 -13.56
C GLY A 11 10.45 22.62 -13.59
N ALA A 12 9.61 23.20 -14.46
CA ALA A 12 8.22 22.77 -14.64
C ALA A 12 8.12 21.34 -15.24
N GLY A 13 8.92 21.06 -16.28
CA GLY A 13 8.98 19.74 -16.90
C GLY A 13 9.47 18.65 -15.94
N TRP A 14 10.48 18.95 -15.13
CA TRP A 14 11.01 18.04 -14.11
C TRP A 14 9.98 17.73 -13.01
N ARG A 15 9.30 18.76 -12.49
CA ARG A 15 8.24 18.59 -11.48
C ARG A 15 7.10 17.72 -12.02
N SER A 16 6.70 17.92 -13.27
CA SER A 16 5.66 17.11 -13.92
C SER A 16 6.05 15.62 -14.01
N ARG A 17 7.32 15.32 -14.32
CA ARG A 17 7.83 13.93 -14.35
C ARG A 17 7.81 13.28 -12.97
N ARG A 18 8.31 13.97 -11.93
CA ARG A 18 8.30 13.46 -10.55
C ARG A 18 6.90 13.14 -10.05
N VAL A 19 5.94 14.03 -10.31
CA VAL A 19 4.54 13.81 -9.95
C VAL A 19 4.02 12.57 -10.67
N ARG A 20 4.21 12.42 -11.98
CA ARG A 20 3.77 11.21 -12.71
C ARG A 20 4.38 9.92 -12.15
N LEU A 21 5.67 9.93 -11.83
CA LEU A 21 6.32 8.76 -11.22
C LEU A 21 5.71 8.41 -9.86
N ALA A 22 5.40 9.42 -9.03
CA ALA A 22 4.70 9.20 -7.77
C ALA A 22 3.28 8.63 -7.99
N GLN A 23 2.53 9.15 -8.97
CA GLN A 23 1.19 8.63 -9.30
C GLN A 23 1.23 7.17 -9.75
N ILE A 24 2.18 6.82 -10.62
CA ILE A 24 2.37 5.43 -11.08
C ILE A 24 2.73 4.53 -9.90
N ALA A 25 3.69 4.94 -9.07
CA ALA A 25 4.11 4.16 -7.91
C ALA A 25 2.95 3.92 -6.92
N VAL A 26 2.19 4.96 -6.54
CA VAL A 26 1.01 4.81 -5.67
C VAL A 26 -0.07 3.97 -6.35
N GLY A 27 -0.28 4.14 -7.65
CA GLY A 27 -1.23 3.34 -8.43
C GLY A 27 -0.86 1.85 -8.49
N LEU A 28 0.42 1.53 -8.61
CA LEU A 28 0.92 0.15 -8.54
C LEU A 28 0.64 -0.46 -7.16
N VAL A 29 0.89 0.28 -6.08
CA VAL A 29 0.60 -0.20 -4.71
C VAL A 29 -0.91 -0.36 -4.48
N LEU A 30 -1.74 0.50 -5.07
CA LEU A 30 -3.19 0.33 -5.05
C LEU A 30 -3.60 -0.97 -5.76
N VAL A 31 -3.13 -1.22 -6.98
CA VAL A 31 -3.43 -2.46 -7.72
C VAL A 31 -2.94 -3.69 -6.95
N TRP A 32 -1.76 -3.59 -6.33
CA TRP A 32 -1.20 -4.63 -5.47
C TRP A 32 -2.13 -4.94 -4.30
N ASN A 33 -2.58 -3.93 -3.55
CA ASN A 33 -3.57 -4.08 -2.46
C ASN A 33 -4.89 -4.68 -2.95
N LEU A 34 -5.41 -4.22 -4.09
CA LEU A 34 -6.64 -4.76 -4.69
C LEU A 34 -6.50 -6.23 -5.10
N SER A 35 -5.30 -6.68 -5.45
CA SER A 35 -5.03 -8.09 -5.77
C SER A 35 -5.21 -9.03 -4.57
N ALA A 36 -5.08 -8.53 -3.33
CA ALA A 36 -5.44 -9.25 -2.12
C ALA A 36 -6.90 -9.02 -1.72
N ALA A 37 -7.35 -7.76 -1.78
CA ALA A 37 -8.67 -7.36 -1.32
C ALA A 37 -9.81 -8.03 -2.08
N VAL A 38 -9.78 -7.97 -3.41
CA VAL A 38 -10.88 -8.44 -4.27
C VAL A 38 -11.09 -9.96 -4.14
N PRO A 39 -10.05 -10.81 -4.25
CA PRO A 39 -10.25 -12.25 -4.10
C PRO A 39 -10.72 -12.66 -2.69
N PHE A 40 -10.27 -11.97 -1.65
CA PHE A 40 -10.74 -12.23 -0.29
C PHE A 40 -12.22 -11.91 -0.10
N VAL A 41 -12.72 -10.87 -0.77
CA VAL A 41 -14.15 -10.54 -0.73
C VAL A 41 -14.99 -11.52 -1.55
N TRP A 42 -14.54 -11.79 -2.77
CA TRP A 42 -15.33 -12.50 -3.79
C TRP A 42 -15.29 -14.02 -3.65
N SER A 43 -14.16 -14.56 -3.21
CA SER A 43 -13.94 -16.01 -3.10
C SER A 43 -13.15 -16.36 -1.83
N PRO A 44 -13.65 -15.99 -0.63
CA PRO A 44 -12.95 -16.22 0.63
C PRO A 44 -12.67 -17.70 0.92
N GLU A 45 -13.53 -18.60 0.42
CA GLU A 45 -13.45 -20.06 0.58
C GLU A 45 -12.13 -20.65 0.05
N ARG A 46 -11.47 -19.95 -0.87
CA ARG A 46 -10.17 -20.36 -1.42
C ARG A 46 -8.99 -20.07 -0.49
N TYR A 47 -9.18 -19.19 0.49
CA TYR A 47 -8.11 -18.67 1.34
C TYR A 47 -8.25 -19.07 2.81
N VAL A 48 -9.40 -19.59 3.23
CA VAL A 48 -9.72 -19.95 4.63
C VAL A 48 -8.66 -20.85 5.26
N LEU A 49 -8.18 -21.86 4.53
CA LEU A 49 -7.18 -22.80 5.01
C LEU A 49 -5.80 -22.15 5.23
N ALA A 50 -5.49 -21.08 4.49
CA ALA A 50 -4.26 -20.31 4.70
C ALA A 50 -4.26 -19.57 6.05
N PHE A 51 -5.45 -19.36 6.62
CA PHE A 51 -5.66 -18.83 7.97
C PHE A 51 -5.97 -19.91 9.01
N GLN A 52 -5.89 -21.19 8.64
CA GLN A 52 -6.32 -22.33 9.47
C GLN A 52 -7.74 -22.19 10.04
N LEU A 53 -8.60 -21.51 9.28
CA LEU A 53 -10.02 -21.37 9.59
C LEU A 53 -10.83 -22.37 8.76
N ALA A 54 -12.08 -22.60 9.14
CA ALA A 54 -12.97 -23.52 8.43
C ALA A 54 -14.43 -23.05 8.44
N GLY A 55 -15.15 -23.51 7.42
CA GLY A 55 -16.59 -23.27 7.26
C GLY A 55 -16.97 -21.79 7.17
N VAL A 56 -18.27 -21.55 7.39
CA VAL A 56 -18.88 -20.21 7.29
C VAL A 56 -18.18 -19.15 8.16
N PRO A 57 -17.79 -19.42 9.43
CA PRO A 57 -17.09 -18.42 10.23
C PRO A 57 -15.73 -18.02 9.63
N GLY A 58 -15.00 -18.99 9.06
CA GLY A 58 -13.72 -18.74 8.42
C GLY A 58 -13.86 -17.89 7.16
N GLU A 59 -14.84 -18.21 6.31
CA GLU A 59 -15.14 -17.42 5.11
C GLU A 59 -15.51 -15.98 5.46
N ALA A 60 -16.32 -15.78 6.51
CA ALA A 60 -16.71 -14.45 6.98
C ALA A 60 -15.50 -13.65 7.50
N MET A 61 -14.56 -14.30 8.19
CA MET A 61 -13.32 -13.66 8.65
C MET A 61 -12.44 -13.23 7.47
N VAL A 62 -12.19 -14.11 6.50
CA VAL A 62 -11.40 -13.78 5.29
C VAL A 62 -12.06 -12.66 4.50
N ARG A 63 -13.38 -12.71 4.32
CA ARG A 63 -14.13 -11.65 3.63
C ARG A 63 -14.00 -10.31 4.36
N SER A 64 -14.04 -10.33 5.69
CA SER A 64 -13.82 -9.14 6.52
C SER A 64 -12.42 -8.55 6.32
N LEU A 65 -11.38 -9.38 6.21
CA LEU A 65 -10.03 -8.92 5.86
C LEU A 65 -10.02 -8.25 4.48
N GLY A 66 -10.65 -8.86 3.47
CA GLY A 66 -10.77 -8.25 2.14
C GLY A 66 -11.46 -6.88 2.16
N LEU A 67 -12.53 -6.72 2.94
CA LEU A 67 -13.21 -5.44 3.13
C LEU A 67 -12.33 -4.40 3.83
N LEU A 68 -11.53 -4.82 4.81
CA LEU A 68 -10.56 -3.95 5.50
C LEU A 68 -9.51 -3.40 4.51
N PHE A 69 -8.97 -4.25 3.63
CA PHE A 69 -8.08 -3.81 2.56
C PHE A 69 -8.76 -2.82 1.60
N LEU A 70 -10.02 -3.09 1.19
CA LEU A 70 -10.77 -2.15 0.34
C LEU A 70 -10.96 -0.78 1.01
N MET A 71 -11.25 -0.77 2.32
CA MET A 71 -11.40 0.47 3.08
C MET A 71 -10.10 1.28 3.09
N TRP A 72 -8.95 0.62 3.20
CA TRP A 72 -7.64 1.28 3.12
C TRP A 72 -7.34 1.84 1.72
N CYS A 73 -7.74 1.14 0.66
CA CYS A 73 -7.55 1.58 -0.72
C CYS A 73 -8.22 2.93 -1.06
N VAL A 74 -9.27 3.33 -0.34
CA VAL A 74 -9.99 4.59 -0.59
C VAL A 74 -9.07 5.81 -0.51
N ALA A 75 -8.14 5.84 0.45
CA ALA A 75 -7.21 6.96 0.64
C ALA A 75 -6.24 7.12 -0.55
N TYR A 76 -5.95 6.05 -1.29
CA TYR A 76 -5.02 6.08 -2.41
C TYR A 76 -5.55 6.91 -3.59
N VAL A 77 -6.85 6.91 -3.83
CA VAL A 77 -7.47 7.58 -4.99
C VAL A 77 -7.15 9.09 -5.05
N PRO A 78 -7.42 9.90 -4.01
CA PRO A 78 -7.03 11.31 -4.01
C PRO A 78 -5.51 11.54 -4.05
N VAL A 79 -4.71 10.64 -3.46
CA VAL A 79 -3.25 10.74 -3.51
C VAL A 79 -2.73 10.48 -4.93
N ILE A 80 -3.27 9.50 -5.65
CA ILE A 80 -2.95 9.28 -7.07
C ILE A 80 -3.36 10.49 -7.90
N ALA A 81 -4.52 11.10 -7.64
CA ALA A 81 -4.97 12.26 -8.41
C ALA A 81 -4.01 13.45 -8.29
N ARG A 82 -3.55 13.77 -7.08
CA ARG A 82 -2.66 14.91 -6.79
C ARG A 82 -1.72 14.62 -5.62
N PRO A 83 -0.63 13.84 -5.82
CA PRO A 83 0.23 13.40 -4.72
C PRO A 83 1.02 14.56 -4.09
N ASP A 84 1.29 15.62 -4.85
CA ASP A 84 1.98 16.82 -4.38
C ASP A 84 1.09 17.79 -3.58
N ARG A 85 -0.24 17.58 -3.59
CA ARG A 85 -1.21 18.39 -2.84
C ARG A 85 -1.78 17.67 -1.62
N HIS A 86 -1.90 16.35 -1.67
CA HIS A 86 -2.47 15.55 -0.58
C HIS A 86 -1.40 14.91 0.33
N LEU A 87 -0.34 15.66 0.67
CA LEU A 87 0.80 15.13 1.42
C LEU A 87 0.45 14.62 2.82
N VAL A 88 -0.53 15.24 3.49
CA VAL A 88 -1.03 14.77 4.80
C VAL A 88 -1.69 13.40 4.65
N LEU A 89 -2.58 13.26 3.66
CA LEU A 89 -3.24 11.98 3.38
C LEU A 89 -2.26 10.91 2.91
N PHE A 90 -1.23 11.28 2.14
CA PHE A 90 -0.13 10.38 1.80
C PHE A 90 0.61 9.93 3.07
N GLY A 91 0.87 10.84 4.01
CA GLY A 91 1.41 10.49 5.34
C GLY A 91 0.53 9.48 6.09
N VAL A 92 -0.80 9.62 6.01
CA VAL A 92 -1.74 8.63 6.59
C VAL A 92 -1.59 7.27 5.92
N ILE A 93 -1.50 7.19 4.59
CA ILE A 93 -1.28 5.93 3.86
C ILE A 93 0.03 5.26 4.31
N LEU A 94 1.11 6.04 4.46
CA LEU A 94 2.38 5.52 4.97
C LEU A 94 2.25 4.98 6.40
N ALA A 95 1.51 5.67 7.27
CA ALA A 95 1.27 5.21 8.63
C ALA A 95 0.43 3.92 8.64
N GLN A 96 -0.62 3.82 7.81
CA GLN A 96 -1.43 2.61 7.66
C GLN A 96 -0.56 1.42 7.24
N GLN A 97 0.29 1.60 6.22
CA GLN A 97 1.18 0.53 5.74
C GLN A 97 2.24 0.15 6.79
N ALA A 98 2.76 1.11 7.54
CA ALA A 98 3.70 0.83 8.63
C ALA A 98 3.02 0.04 9.77
N ILE A 99 1.76 0.35 10.10
CA ILE A 99 0.98 -0.41 11.07
C ILE A 99 0.77 -1.85 10.59
N GLY A 100 0.39 -2.06 9.32
CA GLY A 100 0.25 -3.40 8.73
C GLY A 100 1.54 -4.22 8.87
N LEU A 101 2.65 -3.68 8.34
CA LEU A 101 3.96 -4.34 8.39
C LEU A 101 4.43 -4.65 9.81
N THR A 102 4.31 -3.70 10.74
CA THR A 102 4.77 -3.91 12.12
C THR A 102 3.86 -4.85 12.89
N GLY A 103 2.55 -4.80 12.65
CA GLY A 103 1.58 -5.74 13.21
C GLY A 103 1.83 -7.17 12.74
N GLU A 104 2.10 -7.37 11.45
CA GLU A 104 2.44 -8.67 10.88
C GLU A 104 3.78 -9.21 11.39
N ALA A 105 4.78 -8.34 11.52
CA ALA A 105 6.06 -8.69 12.12
C ALA A 105 5.90 -9.15 13.57
N TRP A 106 5.12 -8.42 14.35
CA TRP A 106 4.83 -8.80 15.72
C TRP A 106 4.05 -10.12 15.79
N MET A 107 3.00 -10.28 14.97
CA MET A 107 2.20 -11.50 14.92
C MET A 107 3.05 -12.74 14.58
N LEU A 108 3.94 -12.64 13.59
CA LEU A 108 4.87 -13.73 13.24
C LEU A 108 5.87 -14.03 14.37
N ALA A 109 6.41 -12.99 15.02
CA ALA A 109 7.37 -13.16 16.11
C ALA A 109 6.76 -13.82 17.35
N THR A 110 5.45 -13.63 17.58
CA THR A 110 4.71 -14.22 18.69
C THR A 110 3.97 -15.53 18.35
N LEU A 111 4.02 -15.96 17.09
CA LEU A 111 3.29 -17.15 16.65
C LEU A 111 3.91 -18.42 17.24
N PRO A 112 3.13 -19.28 17.94
CA PRO A 112 3.65 -20.55 18.43
C PRO A 112 4.11 -21.48 17.31
N ALA A 113 5.00 -22.42 17.64
CA ALA A 113 5.35 -23.49 16.72
C ALA A 113 4.13 -24.36 16.35
N GLY A 114 4.15 -24.97 15.16
CA GLY A 114 3.08 -25.83 14.66
C GLY A 114 2.07 -25.13 13.72
N TYR A 115 2.15 -23.81 13.60
CA TYR A 115 1.26 -23.00 12.77
C TYR A 115 1.87 -22.62 11.41
N ASN A 116 2.50 -23.58 10.71
CA ASN A 116 3.29 -23.33 9.49
C ASN A 116 2.50 -22.62 8.37
N ALA A 117 1.22 -22.98 8.19
CA ALA A 117 0.37 -22.33 7.19
C ALA A 117 0.11 -20.85 7.51
N LEU A 118 -0.17 -20.54 8.79
CA LEU A 118 -0.32 -19.15 9.26
C LEU A 118 0.99 -18.37 9.14
N ALA A 119 2.12 -18.99 9.52
CA ALA A 119 3.44 -18.38 9.38
C ALA A 119 3.74 -18.01 7.93
N ALA A 120 3.47 -18.92 6.98
CA ALA A 120 3.65 -18.66 5.56
C ALA A 120 2.71 -17.57 5.03
N THR A 121 1.48 -17.47 5.56
CA THR A 121 0.55 -16.38 5.24
C THR A 121 1.05 -15.04 5.79
N GLY A 122 1.44 -14.98 7.06
CA GLY A 122 1.98 -13.77 7.68
C GLY A 122 3.27 -13.28 7.00
N LEU A 123 4.17 -14.19 6.59
CA LEU A 123 5.37 -13.81 5.85
C LEU A 123 5.03 -13.22 4.47
N ARG A 124 4.05 -13.79 3.77
CA ARG A 124 3.59 -13.26 2.48
C ARG A 124 3.04 -11.84 2.65
N PHE A 125 2.24 -11.60 3.68
CA PHE A 125 1.76 -10.26 3.99
C PHE A 125 2.88 -9.30 4.37
N MET A 126 3.82 -9.72 5.23
CA MET A 126 4.96 -8.88 5.61
C MET A 126 5.79 -8.45 4.39
N LEU A 127 6.07 -9.38 3.47
CA LEU A 127 6.80 -9.06 2.24
C LEU A 127 5.98 -8.15 1.32
N PHE A 128 4.67 -8.40 1.22
CA PHE A 128 3.73 -7.61 0.44
C PHE A 128 3.66 -6.16 0.95
N ASP A 129 3.47 -5.97 2.25
CA ASP A 129 3.38 -4.68 2.91
C ASP A 129 4.71 -3.95 2.95
N GLY A 130 5.81 -4.67 3.17
CA GLY A 130 7.16 -4.12 3.14
C GLY A 130 7.54 -3.57 1.77
N ALA A 131 7.28 -4.32 0.71
CA ALA A 131 7.51 -3.86 -0.67
C ALA A 131 6.63 -2.64 -0.99
N GLY A 132 5.36 -2.67 -0.60
CA GLY A 132 4.44 -1.53 -0.73
C GLY A 132 4.95 -0.28 -0.02
N LEU A 133 5.38 -0.42 1.24
CA LEU A 133 5.90 0.70 2.04
C LEU A 133 7.12 1.35 1.42
N VAL A 134 8.08 0.54 0.95
CA VAL A 134 9.29 1.06 0.27
C VAL A 134 8.90 1.87 -0.96
N LEU A 135 8.01 1.34 -1.81
CA LEU A 135 7.58 2.03 -3.02
C LEU A 135 6.80 3.32 -2.70
N LEU A 136 5.95 3.30 -1.68
CA LEU A 136 5.22 4.49 -1.20
C LEU A 136 6.16 5.56 -0.64
N LEU A 137 7.20 5.18 0.11
CA LEU A 137 8.20 6.13 0.63
C LEU A 137 8.94 6.83 -0.50
N LEU A 138 9.37 6.09 -1.52
CA LEU A 138 10.00 6.66 -2.71
C LEU A 138 9.05 7.62 -3.43
N ALA A 139 7.79 7.20 -3.62
CA ALA A 139 6.76 8.02 -4.25
C ALA A 139 6.47 9.31 -3.46
N PHE A 140 6.45 9.23 -2.12
CA PHE A 140 6.26 10.38 -1.26
C PHE A 140 7.42 11.38 -1.35
N VAL A 141 8.66 10.90 -1.39
CA VAL A 141 9.85 11.74 -1.63
C VAL A 141 9.78 12.40 -3.01
N LEU A 142 9.29 11.70 -4.03
CA LEU A 142 9.08 12.28 -5.37
C LEU A 142 7.97 13.33 -5.40
N ALA A 143 6.89 13.13 -4.63
CA ALA A 143 5.76 14.03 -4.55
C ALA A 143 6.07 15.34 -3.78
N ARG A 144 7.01 15.29 -2.83
CA ARG A 144 7.38 16.46 -2.03
C ARG A 144 7.96 17.61 -2.90
N PRO A 145 7.48 18.85 -2.72
CA PRO A 145 8.17 20.04 -3.19
C PRO A 145 9.60 20.04 -2.65
N ARG A 146 10.60 20.34 -3.49
CA ARG A 146 11.94 20.61 -2.96
C ARG A 146 11.87 21.94 -2.20
N ALA A 147 12.43 21.98 -0.98
CA ALA A 147 12.73 23.25 -0.33
C ALA A 147 13.66 24.03 -1.29
N ARG A 148 13.33 25.31 -1.49
CA ARG A 148 14.13 26.23 -2.31
C ARG A 148 15.40 26.62 -1.57
#